data_AF-A0A0C9VIA7-F1
#
_entry.id   AF-A0A0C9VIA7-F1
#
_cell.length_a   1.000
_cell.length_b   1.000
_cell.length_c   1.000
_cell.angle_alpha   90.00
_cell.angle_beta   90.00
_cell.angle_gamma   90.00
#
_symmetry.space_group_name_H-M   'P 1'
#
loop_
_entity.id
_entity.type
_entity.pdbx_description
1 polymer ?
#
loop_
_entity_poly.entity_id
_entity_poly.type
_entity_poly.pdbx_seq_one_letter_code
_entity_poly.pdbx_strand_id
1 'polypeptide(L)'
;MYFSIAGTTIHISHSVPNSEPSSFVQNLMKTLNMSTIPPHPTRNIMQQGRDIHVELNNLYLNDEQIQQIRATYKSSQHFCQLFSNSIDDQNEANKVLGVQGLDVNQLKEKHQKDLGGRWSRRWSTKDGGKENERERVLLRCQCGSSMEARKAKMPYDFTGCPAHIDVTYHHTSSHITRIVGILQHNEACEMQEMKRLPPIPLHPHVWKIAIEQINEGASIAAVQSPKDPGWELDRRLEIIIHSSVSDGYVVAASFITPTVQRDSIRTSSEEYRDSRVEIQTFFT
;
A
#
# COMPACT_ATOMS: atom_id res chain seq x y z
N MET A 1 -25.76 45.26 -7.95
CA MET A 1 -25.44 46.67 -8.20
C MET A 1 -26.72 47.36 -8.61
N TYR A 2 -27.13 48.40 -7.89
CA TYR A 2 -28.36 49.14 -8.14
C TYR A 2 -28.03 50.45 -8.87
N PHE A 3 -28.73 50.71 -9.97
CA PHE A 3 -28.88 52.06 -10.53
C PHE A 3 -30.35 52.40 -10.56
N SER A 4 -30.68 53.55 -9.98
CA SER A 4 -32.02 54.16 -9.96
C SER A 4 -31.93 55.46 -10.74
N ILE A 5 -32.75 55.60 -11.79
CA ILE A 5 -32.93 56.85 -12.54
C ILE A 5 -34.45 57.07 -12.69
N ALA A 6 -34.83 58.32 -12.51
CA ALA A 6 -36.17 58.85 -12.33
C ALA A 6 -37.17 58.49 -13.44
N GLY A 7 -38.37 58.08 -13.01
CA GLY A 7 -39.61 58.72 -13.44
C GLY A 7 -40.00 58.58 -14.91
N THR A 8 -40.18 57.36 -15.41
CA THR A 8 -41.18 57.02 -16.44
C THR A 8 -41.44 55.51 -16.38
N THR A 9 -42.60 55.10 -15.86
CA THR A 9 -42.99 53.68 -15.84
C THR A 9 -43.53 53.31 -17.22
N ILE A 10 -42.71 52.67 -18.05
CA ILE A 10 -43.16 52.04 -19.28
C ILE A 10 -43.59 50.60 -18.93
N HIS A 11 -44.91 50.36 -18.92
CA HIS A 11 -45.46 49.01 -18.83
C HIS A 11 -45.32 48.33 -20.20
N ILE A 12 -44.30 47.49 -20.37
CA ILE A 12 -44.20 46.59 -21.53
C ILE A 12 -44.87 45.27 -21.16
N SER A 13 -46.14 45.12 -21.52
CA SER A 13 -46.83 43.83 -21.47
C SER A 13 -46.35 42.95 -22.64
N HIS A 14 -45.26 42.20 -22.40
CA HIS A 14 -44.88 41.08 -23.25
C HIS A 14 -45.92 39.96 -23.09
N SER A 15 -47.01 40.05 -23.85
CA SER A 15 -47.80 38.87 -24.18
C SER A 15 -46.98 38.06 -25.17
N VAL A 16 -46.26 37.07 -24.66
CA VAL A 16 -45.63 36.05 -25.50
C VAL A 16 -46.77 35.26 -26.12
N PRO A 17 -46.99 35.32 -27.45
CA PRO A 17 -47.97 34.45 -28.06
C PRO A 17 -47.51 33.02 -27.81
N ASN A 18 -48.39 32.21 -27.21
CA ASN A 18 -48.25 30.75 -27.15
C ASN A 18 -48.23 30.23 -28.59
N SER A 19 -47.06 30.28 -29.22
CA SER A 19 -46.82 29.60 -30.48
C SER A 19 -46.74 28.12 -30.14
N GLU A 20 -47.80 27.39 -30.48
CA GLU A 20 -47.75 25.95 -30.46
C GLU A 20 -46.52 25.49 -31.26
N PRO A 21 -45.70 24.59 -30.72
CA PRO A 21 -44.51 24.13 -31.41
C PRO A 21 -44.95 23.54 -32.75
N SER A 22 -44.40 24.10 -33.83
CA SER A 22 -44.63 23.69 -35.22
C SER A 22 -44.78 22.16 -35.29
N SER A 23 -45.83 21.69 -35.97
CA SER A 23 -46.13 20.26 -36.14
C SER A 23 -44.94 19.47 -36.67
N PHE A 24 -44.01 20.14 -37.37
CA PHE A 24 -42.74 19.57 -37.80
C PHE A 24 -41.84 19.15 -36.62
N VAL A 25 -41.71 19.99 -35.59
CA VAL A 25 -40.89 19.70 -34.40
C VAL A 25 -41.55 18.59 -33.56
N GLN A 26 -42.88 18.59 -33.44
CA GLN A 26 -43.60 17.54 -32.74
C GLN A 26 -43.49 16.18 -33.45
N ASN A 27 -43.55 16.16 -34.79
CA ASN A 27 -43.36 14.95 -35.57
C ASN A 27 -41.90 14.46 -35.52
N LEU A 28 -40.92 15.36 -35.51
CA LEU A 28 -39.50 15.01 -35.38
C LEU A 28 -39.20 14.37 -34.01
N MET A 29 -39.80 14.89 -32.94
CA MET A 29 -39.66 14.33 -31.58
C MET A 29 -40.39 12.99 -31.43
N LYS A 30 -41.45 12.73 -32.21
CA LYS A 30 -42.15 11.42 -32.22
C LYS A 30 -41.41 10.34 -33.02
N THR A 31 -40.67 10.71 -34.07
CA THR A 31 -39.85 9.74 -34.83
C THR A 31 -38.52 9.44 -34.17
N LEU A 32 -37.99 10.34 -33.35
CA LEU A 32 -36.83 10.06 -32.51
C LEU A 32 -37.26 9.21 -31.30
N ASN A 33 -37.18 7.89 -31.47
CA ASN A 33 -37.38 6.92 -30.39
C ASN A 33 -36.26 7.09 -29.33
N MET A 34 -36.42 8.06 -28.45
CA MET A 34 -35.45 8.41 -27.39
C MET A 34 -35.15 7.23 -26.44
N SER A 35 -36.01 6.21 -26.40
CA SER A 35 -35.74 4.96 -25.65
C SER A 35 -34.76 4.00 -26.34
N THR A 36 -34.25 4.35 -27.52
CA THR A 36 -33.25 3.54 -28.25
C THR A 36 -31.88 4.21 -28.40
N ILE A 37 -31.66 5.39 -27.78
CA ILE A 37 -30.30 5.93 -27.68
C ILE A 37 -29.55 5.06 -26.65
N PRO A 38 -28.60 4.21 -27.06
CA PRO A 38 -27.81 3.47 -26.08
C PRO A 38 -27.12 4.50 -25.18
N PRO A 39 -27.06 4.26 -23.85
CA PRO A 39 -26.39 5.18 -22.95
C PRO A 39 -25.01 5.48 -23.51
N HIS A 40 -24.75 6.77 -23.78
CA HIS A 40 -23.46 7.25 -24.26
C HIS A 40 -22.38 6.67 -23.32
N PRO A 41 -21.24 6.15 -23.83
CA PRO A 41 -20.17 5.65 -22.97
C PRO A 41 -19.58 6.82 -22.17
N THR A 42 -20.23 7.15 -21.05
CA THR A 42 -19.72 8.05 -20.06
C THR A 42 -18.46 7.40 -19.52
N ARG A 43 -17.38 8.17 -19.51
CA ARG A 43 -15.99 7.80 -19.24
C ARG A 43 -15.75 7.40 -17.77
N ASN A 44 -16.64 6.61 -17.19
CA ASN A 44 -16.62 6.02 -15.84
C ASN A 44 -16.97 4.52 -15.93
N ILE A 45 -16.29 3.79 -16.83
CA ILE A 45 -16.43 2.34 -16.97
C ILE A 45 -15.61 1.66 -15.88
N MET A 46 -16.14 1.62 -14.66
CA MET A 46 -15.67 0.63 -13.68
C MET A 46 -16.80 -0.17 -12.99
N GLN A 47 -18.07 0.19 -13.15
CA GLN A 47 -19.13 -0.42 -12.32
C GLN A 47 -20.49 -0.66 -13.00
N GLN A 48 -20.53 -0.94 -14.31
CA GLN A 48 -21.78 -1.42 -14.93
C GLN A 48 -21.57 -2.80 -15.57
N GLY A 49 -21.72 -3.84 -14.75
CA GLY A 49 -22.09 -5.20 -15.18
C GLY A 49 -21.14 -5.95 -16.12
N ARG A 50 -19.90 -5.50 -16.33
CA ARG A 50 -18.90 -6.24 -17.10
C ARG A 50 -18.02 -7.06 -16.17
N ASP A 51 -17.63 -8.24 -16.65
CA ASP A 51 -16.65 -9.12 -16.02
C ASP A 51 -15.49 -8.32 -15.45
N ILE A 52 -15.25 -8.49 -14.14
CA ILE A 52 -14.13 -7.85 -13.46
C ILE A 52 -12.84 -8.50 -13.99
N HIS A 53 -12.21 -7.86 -14.97
CA HIS A 53 -11.03 -8.41 -15.63
C HIS A 53 -9.75 -7.89 -14.98
N VAL A 54 -8.94 -8.81 -14.44
CA VAL A 54 -7.58 -8.51 -13.99
C VAL A 54 -6.64 -8.38 -15.19
N GLU A 55 -5.81 -7.36 -15.21
CA GLU A 55 -4.90 -7.07 -16.34
C GLU A 55 -3.67 -7.98 -16.35
N LEU A 56 -3.85 -9.22 -16.82
CA LEU A 56 -2.81 -10.26 -16.82
C LEU A 56 -1.55 -9.86 -17.61
N ASN A 57 -1.66 -8.97 -18.59
CA ASN A 57 -0.53 -8.47 -19.37
C ASN A 57 0.51 -7.75 -18.50
N ASN A 58 0.10 -7.22 -17.34
CA ASN A 58 0.99 -6.53 -16.41
C ASN A 58 1.73 -7.50 -15.47
N LEU A 59 1.45 -8.80 -15.51
CA LEU A 59 1.99 -9.75 -14.53
C LEU A 59 3.32 -10.40 -14.92
N TYR A 60 3.78 -10.30 -16.18
CA TYR A 60 4.97 -11.01 -16.70
C TYR A 60 4.86 -12.54 -16.56
N LEU A 61 3.87 -13.13 -17.21
CA LEU A 61 3.53 -14.55 -17.14
C LEU A 61 4.13 -15.31 -18.32
N ASN A 62 4.47 -16.59 -18.11
CA ASN A 62 4.70 -17.52 -19.23
C ASN A 62 3.34 -18.11 -19.70
N ASP A 63 3.36 -18.84 -20.82
CA ASP A 63 2.12 -19.36 -21.43
C ASP A 63 1.36 -20.34 -20.52
N GLU A 64 2.08 -21.20 -19.80
CA GLU A 64 1.49 -22.15 -18.85
C GLU A 64 0.74 -21.42 -17.74
N GLN A 65 1.35 -20.39 -17.14
CA GLN A 65 0.72 -19.57 -16.12
C GLN A 65 -0.49 -18.80 -16.68
N ILE A 66 -0.40 -18.28 -17.89
CA ILE A 66 -1.54 -17.60 -18.55
C ILE A 66 -2.71 -18.58 -18.70
N GLN A 67 -2.45 -19.79 -19.19
CA GLN A 67 -3.49 -20.82 -19.36
C GLN A 67 -4.11 -21.22 -18.03
N GLN A 68 -3.28 -21.49 -17.01
CA GLN A 68 -3.75 -21.84 -15.67
C GLN A 68 -4.62 -20.73 -15.07
N ILE A 69 -4.15 -19.48 -15.07
CA ILE A 69 -4.89 -18.35 -14.52
C ILE A 69 -6.21 -18.16 -15.27
N ARG A 70 -6.20 -18.21 -16.62
CA ARG A 70 -7.44 -18.10 -17.42
C ARG A 70 -8.42 -19.22 -17.10
N ALA A 71 -7.96 -20.44 -16.88
CA ALA A 71 -8.81 -21.55 -16.47
C ALA A 71 -9.48 -21.26 -15.11
N THR A 72 -8.72 -20.76 -14.12
CA THR A 72 -9.25 -20.37 -12.80
C THR A 72 -10.26 -19.22 -12.87
N TYR A 73 -10.02 -18.21 -13.72
CA TYR A 73 -11.00 -17.13 -13.93
C TYR A 73 -12.27 -17.64 -14.62
N LYS A 74 -12.12 -18.48 -15.64
CA LYS A 74 -13.24 -19.08 -16.38
C LYS A 74 -14.09 -20.00 -15.51
N SER A 75 -13.50 -20.70 -14.54
CA SER A 75 -14.20 -21.54 -13.58
C SER A 75 -14.73 -20.77 -12.36
N SER A 76 -14.52 -19.45 -12.28
CA SER A 76 -14.88 -18.63 -11.13
C SER A 76 -14.28 -19.11 -9.79
N GLN A 77 -13.14 -19.79 -9.83
CA GLN A 77 -12.41 -20.26 -8.65
C GLN A 77 -11.44 -19.20 -8.08
N HIS A 78 -11.48 -17.97 -8.59
CA HIS A 78 -10.71 -16.86 -8.08
C HIS A 78 -11.48 -16.14 -6.96
N PHE A 79 -10.75 -15.47 -6.07
CA PHE A 79 -11.35 -14.60 -5.08
C PHE A 79 -11.85 -13.33 -5.76
N CYS A 80 -13.09 -12.92 -5.48
CA CYS A 80 -13.65 -11.65 -5.94
C CYS A 80 -14.66 -11.14 -4.93
N GLN A 81 -14.36 -10.03 -4.27
CA GLN A 81 -15.26 -9.41 -3.31
C GLN A 81 -15.23 -7.89 -3.45
N LEU A 82 -16.43 -7.30 -3.35
CA LEU A 82 -16.63 -5.86 -3.22
C LEU A 82 -16.92 -5.54 -1.76
N PHE A 83 -16.43 -4.39 -1.32
CA PHE A 83 -16.54 -3.95 0.06
C PHE A 83 -17.16 -2.55 0.09
N SER A 84 -18.08 -2.33 1.02
CA SER A 84 -18.64 -1.01 1.33
C SER A 84 -17.76 -0.26 2.32
N ASN A 85 -18.09 1.00 2.60
CA ASN A 85 -17.42 1.81 3.61
C ASN A 85 -17.84 1.47 5.06
N SER A 86 -18.60 0.39 5.28
CA SER A 86 -18.98 -0.02 6.64
C SER A 86 -17.78 -0.55 7.41
N ILE A 87 -17.80 -0.42 8.74
CA ILE A 87 -16.71 -0.87 9.61
C ILE A 87 -16.49 -2.38 9.46
N ASP A 88 -17.57 -3.16 9.38
CA ASP A 88 -17.49 -4.63 9.26
C ASP A 88 -16.87 -5.06 7.93
N ASP A 89 -17.27 -4.44 6.81
CA ASP A 89 -16.67 -4.74 5.50
C ASP A 89 -15.19 -4.36 5.45
N GLN A 90 -14.82 -3.22 6.05
CA GLN A 90 -13.41 -2.81 6.08
C GLN A 90 -12.59 -3.72 6.99
N ASN A 91 -13.14 -4.20 8.11
CA ASN A 91 -12.46 -5.20 8.95
C ASN A 91 -12.23 -6.50 8.19
N GLU A 92 -13.23 -6.99 7.45
CA GLU A 92 -13.09 -8.22 6.65
C GLU A 92 -12.11 -8.01 5.49
N ALA A 93 -12.16 -6.88 4.78
CA ALA A 93 -11.21 -6.56 3.72
C ALA A 93 -9.76 -6.53 4.23
N ASN A 94 -9.53 -5.87 5.37
CA ASN A 94 -8.22 -5.80 6.01
C ASN A 94 -7.77 -7.18 6.50
N LYS A 95 -8.68 -8.01 7.01
CA LYS A 95 -8.37 -9.39 7.39
C LYS A 95 -7.95 -10.24 6.17
N VAL A 96 -8.63 -10.11 5.03
CA VAL A 96 -8.26 -10.79 3.78
C VAL A 96 -6.84 -10.40 3.36
N LEU A 97 -6.50 -9.10 3.37
CA LEU A 97 -5.13 -8.66 3.07
C LEU A 97 -4.12 -9.09 4.14
N GLY A 98 -4.50 -9.04 5.41
CA GLY A 98 -3.67 -9.41 6.55
C GLY A 98 -3.24 -10.87 6.52
N VAL A 99 -4.12 -11.79 6.11
CA VAL A 99 -3.78 -13.22 5.88
C VAL A 99 -2.71 -13.37 4.79
N GLN A 100 -2.65 -12.44 3.84
CA GLN A 100 -1.63 -12.40 2.78
C GLN A 100 -0.34 -11.68 3.22
N GLY A 101 -0.27 -11.21 4.48
CA GLY A 101 0.83 -10.40 4.98
C GLY A 101 0.89 -9.00 4.39
N LEU A 102 -0.26 -8.46 3.94
CA LEU A 102 -0.38 -7.15 3.31
C LEU A 102 -1.19 -6.20 4.19
N ASP A 103 -0.82 -4.93 4.17
CA ASP A 103 -1.59 -3.82 4.74
C ASP A 103 -1.86 -2.73 3.69
N VAL A 104 -3.03 -2.09 3.75
CA VAL A 104 -3.42 -1.07 2.77
C VAL A 104 -2.48 0.14 2.76
N ASN A 105 -1.84 0.48 3.87
CA ASN A 105 -0.90 1.59 3.93
C ASN A 105 0.41 1.27 3.19
N GLN A 106 0.87 0.01 3.23
CA GLN A 106 1.99 -0.45 2.40
C GLN A 106 1.65 -0.28 0.90
N LEU A 107 0.39 -0.51 0.52
CA LEU A 107 -0.07 -0.30 -0.86
C LEU A 107 -0.05 1.16 -1.31
N LYS A 108 0.18 2.14 -0.43
CA LYS A 108 0.35 3.55 -0.82
C LYS A 108 1.82 3.90 -1.07
N GLU A 109 2.76 3.12 -0.54
CA GLU A 109 4.18 3.41 -0.65
C GLU A 109 4.70 3.07 -2.06
N LYS A 110 4.78 4.09 -2.93
CA LYS A 110 5.21 3.92 -4.33
C LYS A 110 6.63 3.39 -4.49
N HIS A 111 7.51 3.70 -3.55
CA HIS A 111 8.92 3.31 -3.61
C HIS A 111 9.17 1.90 -3.06
N GLN A 112 8.20 1.34 -2.34
CA GLN A 112 8.29 0.01 -1.79
C GLN A 112 7.89 -1.01 -2.87
N LYS A 113 8.90 -1.50 -3.60
CA LYS A 113 8.71 -2.54 -4.63
C LYS A 113 8.35 -3.90 -4.03
N ASP A 114 8.76 -4.11 -2.78
CA ASP A 114 8.60 -5.33 -2.00
C ASP A 114 7.83 -4.98 -0.73
N LEU A 115 6.53 -5.29 -0.72
CA LEU A 115 5.55 -4.81 0.27
C LEU A 115 5.58 -5.62 1.57
N GLY A 116 6.74 -6.20 1.91
CA GLY A 116 6.83 -7.27 2.90
C GLY A 116 6.36 -8.63 2.34
N GLY A 117 6.96 -9.71 2.86
CA GLY A 117 6.64 -11.07 2.44
C GLY A 117 6.97 -11.39 0.98
N ARG A 118 6.07 -12.11 0.31
CA ARG A 118 6.26 -12.64 -1.06
C ARG A 118 5.63 -11.78 -2.14
N TRP A 119 5.08 -10.60 -1.83
CA TRP A 119 4.33 -9.78 -2.78
C TRP A 119 5.17 -8.66 -3.38
N SER A 120 4.99 -8.43 -4.68
CA SER A 120 5.62 -7.32 -5.40
C SER A 120 4.59 -6.58 -6.24
N ARG A 121 4.65 -5.24 -6.20
CA ARG A 121 3.82 -4.39 -7.05
C ARG A 121 4.26 -4.54 -8.51
N ARG A 122 3.30 -4.86 -9.38
CA ARG A 122 3.52 -5.02 -10.83
C ARG A 122 3.05 -3.79 -11.59
N TRP A 123 1.92 -3.24 -11.18
CA TRP A 123 1.27 -2.12 -11.84
C TRP A 123 0.38 -1.40 -10.84
N SER A 124 0.21 -0.09 -11.03
CA SER A 124 -0.88 0.64 -10.41
C SER A 124 -1.37 1.75 -11.33
N THR A 125 -2.64 2.09 -11.20
CA THR A 125 -3.24 3.26 -11.83
C THR A 125 -4.08 4.02 -10.82
N LYS A 126 -4.18 5.33 -11.03
CA LYS A 126 -5.02 6.22 -10.25
C LYS A 126 -6.14 6.75 -11.12
N ASP A 127 -7.34 6.82 -10.56
CA ASP A 127 -8.53 7.36 -11.20
C ASP A 127 -9.32 8.25 -10.22
N GLY A 128 -10.19 9.10 -10.77
CA GLY A 128 -10.98 10.05 -10.00
C GLY A 128 -10.32 11.42 -9.77
N GLY A 129 -11.10 12.36 -9.22
CA GLY A 129 -10.62 13.69 -8.81
C GLY A 129 -9.99 13.67 -7.42
N LYS A 130 -9.38 14.78 -6.98
CA LYS A 130 -8.63 14.87 -5.70
C LYS A 130 -9.40 14.35 -4.47
N GLU A 131 -10.70 14.58 -4.39
CA GLU A 131 -11.53 14.15 -3.24
C GLU A 131 -11.98 12.69 -3.32
N ASN A 132 -12.00 12.10 -4.51
CA ASN A 132 -12.46 10.73 -4.77
C ASN A 132 -11.39 9.92 -5.50
N GLU A 133 -10.11 10.23 -5.23
CA GLU A 133 -8.99 9.54 -5.86
C GLU A 133 -9.02 8.08 -5.40
N ARG A 134 -9.10 7.18 -6.37
CA ARG A 134 -9.00 5.75 -6.20
C ARG A 134 -7.66 5.30 -6.79
N GLU A 135 -7.06 4.31 -6.16
CA GLU A 135 -5.91 3.63 -6.70
C GLU A 135 -6.22 2.14 -6.86
N ARG A 136 -5.94 1.64 -8.05
CA ARG A 136 -5.96 0.20 -8.35
C ARG A 136 -4.53 -0.29 -8.41
N VAL A 137 -4.20 -1.29 -7.61
CA VAL A 137 -2.86 -1.85 -7.46
C VAL A 137 -2.91 -3.33 -7.78
N LEU A 138 -2.08 -3.75 -8.73
CA LEU A 138 -1.88 -5.15 -9.08
C LEU A 138 -0.59 -5.67 -8.47
N LEU A 139 -0.74 -6.67 -7.60
CA LEU A 139 0.30 -7.35 -6.87
C LEU A 139 0.48 -8.76 -7.40
N ARG A 140 1.72 -9.25 -7.34
CA ARG A 140 2.04 -10.63 -7.71
C ARG A 140 3.00 -11.25 -6.74
N CYS A 141 2.84 -12.55 -6.51
CA CYS A 141 3.84 -13.35 -5.84
C CYS A 141 5.20 -13.26 -6.57
N GLN A 142 6.26 -13.02 -5.83
CA GLN A 142 7.63 -12.92 -6.33
C GLN A 142 8.13 -14.23 -6.93
N CYS A 143 7.75 -15.39 -6.36
CA CYS A 143 8.07 -16.72 -6.89
C CYS A 143 7.40 -17.02 -8.24
N GLY A 144 6.37 -16.24 -8.60
CA GLY A 144 5.64 -16.42 -9.85
C GLY A 144 6.34 -15.84 -11.07
N SER A 145 7.29 -14.91 -10.93
CA SER A 145 7.89 -14.28 -12.12
C SER A 145 9.17 -14.98 -12.54
N SER A 146 9.27 -15.35 -13.82
CA SER A 146 10.47 -16.00 -14.33
C SER A 146 11.69 -15.07 -14.23
N MET A 147 12.88 -15.66 -14.14
CA MET A 147 14.13 -14.92 -14.11
C MET A 147 14.40 -14.21 -15.44
N GLU A 148 13.99 -14.77 -16.58
CA GLU A 148 14.17 -14.06 -17.87
C GLU A 148 13.36 -12.76 -17.91
N ALA A 149 12.22 -12.73 -17.23
CA ALA A 149 11.37 -11.54 -17.15
C ALA A 149 11.93 -10.44 -16.23
N ARG A 150 13.01 -10.70 -15.45
CA ARG A 150 13.56 -9.72 -14.50
C ARG A 150 15.08 -9.61 -14.60
N LYS A 151 15.58 -8.38 -14.79
CA LYS A 151 17.02 -8.07 -14.73
C LYS A 151 17.63 -8.13 -13.31
N ALA A 152 16.81 -8.26 -12.26
CA ALA A 152 17.25 -8.21 -10.87
C ALA A 152 17.21 -9.58 -10.17
N LYS A 153 18.17 -9.81 -9.26
CA LYS A 153 18.20 -11.00 -8.39
C LYS A 153 17.01 -10.95 -7.42
N MET A 154 16.13 -11.94 -7.50
CA MET A 154 14.96 -12.06 -6.64
C MET A 154 15.29 -12.79 -5.33
N PRO A 155 14.67 -12.44 -4.19
CA PRO A 155 14.83 -13.20 -2.94
C PRO A 155 14.41 -14.67 -3.04
N TYR A 156 13.49 -14.98 -3.97
CA TYR A 156 12.96 -16.31 -4.23
C TYR A 156 13.30 -16.77 -5.65
N ASP A 157 13.58 -18.06 -5.80
CA ASP A 157 13.54 -18.76 -7.08
C ASP A 157 12.12 -18.86 -7.65
N PHE A 158 12.05 -19.14 -8.95
CA PHE A 158 10.80 -19.27 -9.69
C PHE A 158 10.15 -20.63 -9.45
N THR A 159 8.87 -20.63 -9.09
CA THR A 159 8.06 -21.85 -8.84
C THR A 159 6.80 -21.91 -9.70
N GLY A 160 6.65 -20.99 -10.66
CA GLY A 160 5.44 -20.91 -11.47
C GLY A 160 4.20 -20.41 -10.71
N CYS A 161 4.33 -19.89 -9.48
CA CYS A 161 3.19 -19.50 -8.64
C CYS A 161 2.19 -18.55 -9.36
N PRO A 162 0.89 -18.92 -9.44
CA PRO A 162 -0.13 -18.12 -10.13
C PRO A 162 -0.69 -16.98 -9.27
N ALA A 163 -0.31 -16.92 -7.99
CA ALA A 163 -0.89 -16.00 -7.01
C ALA A 163 -0.68 -14.52 -7.39
N HIS A 164 -1.77 -13.77 -7.41
CA HIS A 164 -1.83 -12.34 -7.73
C HIS A 164 -3.08 -11.71 -7.11
N ILE A 165 -3.00 -10.42 -6.79
CA ILE A 165 -4.09 -9.67 -6.15
C ILE A 165 -4.23 -8.31 -6.83
N ASP A 166 -5.45 -7.99 -7.26
CA ASP A 166 -5.88 -6.70 -7.76
C ASP A 166 -6.74 -6.01 -6.69
N VAL A 167 -6.16 -5.00 -6.04
CA VAL A 167 -6.81 -4.26 -4.97
C VAL A 167 -7.21 -2.89 -5.48
N THR A 168 -8.43 -2.45 -5.19
CA THR A 168 -8.87 -1.07 -5.44
C THR A 168 -9.27 -0.43 -4.13
N TYR A 169 -8.68 0.72 -3.82
CA TYR A 169 -8.95 1.45 -2.58
C TYR A 169 -9.04 2.97 -2.82
N HIS A 170 -9.69 3.67 -1.90
CA HIS A 170 -9.73 5.13 -1.87
C HIS A 170 -8.43 5.68 -1.26
N HIS A 171 -7.71 6.52 -1.99
CA HIS A 171 -6.38 6.97 -1.59
C HIS A 171 -6.40 7.80 -0.30
N THR A 172 -7.41 8.66 -0.10
CA THR A 172 -7.52 9.51 1.09
C THR A 172 -7.94 8.71 2.34
N SER A 173 -9.01 7.91 2.24
CA SER A 173 -9.57 7.18 3.40
C SER A 173 -8.94 5.81 3.66
N SER A 174 -8.09 5.31 2.75
CA SER A 174 -7.62 3.91 2.75
C SER A 174 -8.73 2.85 2.64
N HIS A 175 -9.99 3.22 2.40
CA HIS A 175 -11.05 2.23 2.34
C HIS A 175 -10.89 1.35 1.11
N ILE A 176 -10.85 0.03 1.35
CA ILE A 176 -10.78 -0.98 0.32
C ILE A 176 -12.17 -1.14 -0.27
N THR A 177 -12.28 -1.04 -1.59
CA THR A 177 -13.56 -1.18 -2.31
C THR A 177 -13.67 -2.51 -3.04
N ARG A 178 -12.54 -3.13 -3.36
CA ARG A 178 -12.48 -4.36 -4.12
C ARG A 178 -11.17 -5.10 -3.90
N ILE A 179 -11.26 -6.43 -3.79
CA ILE A 179 -10.13 -7.35 -3.88
C ILE A 179 -10.53 -8.45 -4.87
N VAL A 180 -9.71 -8.64 -5.91
CA VAL A 180 -9.88 -9.73 -6.89
C VAL A 180 -8.55 -10.41 -7.15
N GLY A 181 -8.52 -11.73 -7.25
CA GLY A 181 -7.28 -12.43 -7.60
C GLY A 181 -7.26 -13.90 -7.24
N ILE A 182 -6.09 -14.51 -7.41
CA ILE A 182 -5.80 -15.85 -6.91
C ILE A 182 -4.93 -15.65 -5.67
N LEU A 183 -5.51 -15.83 -4.48
CA LEU A 183 -4.83 -15.61 -3.20
C LEU A 183 -3.95 -16.81 -2.79
N GLN A 184 -4.32 -18.01 -3.23
CA GLN A 184 -3.62 -19.23 -2.85
C GLN A 184 -2.29 -19.37 -3.62
N HIS A 185 -1.23 -19.64 -2.86
CA HIS A 185 0.07 -19.99 -3.43
C HIS A 185 0.10 -21.49 -3.79
N ASN A 186 0.99 -21.88 -4.71
CA ASN A 186 1.23 -23.31 -4.93
C ASN A 186 2.15 -23.86 -3.83
N GLU A 187 2.10 -25.18 -3.61
CA GLU A 187 2.85 -25.87 -2.55
C GLU A 187 4.35 -25.56 -2.61
N ALA A 188 4.94 -25.58 -3.81
CA ALA A 188 6.35 -25.24 -4.03
C ALA A 188 6.69 -23.82 -3.56
N CYS A 189 5.80 -22.84 -3.78
CA CYS A 189 5.98 -21.47 -3.29
C CYS A 189 5.88 -21.39 -1.77
N GLU A 190 4.96 -22.13 -1.15
CA GLU A 190 4.75 -22.12 0.31
C GLU A 190 5.96 -22.70 1.06
N MET A 191 6.50 -23.81 0.56
CA MET A 191 7.67 -24.49 1.14
C MET A 191 8.99 -23.72 0.95
N GLN A 192 9.01 -22.70 0.10
CA GLN A 192 10.26 -22.10 -0.31
C GLN A 192 10.79 -21.06 0.68
N GLU A 193 12.01 -21.23 1.15
CA GLU A 193 12.69 -20.22 1.96
C GLU A 193 13.29 -19.07 1.13
N MET A 194 13.52 -17.93 1.77
CA MET A 194 14.22 -16.80 1.15
C MET A 194 15.68 -17.19 0.89
N LYS A 195 16.08 -17.26 -0.39
CA LYS A 195 17.44 -17.71 -0.78
C LYS A 195 18.45 -16.58 -0.85
N ARG A 196 17.98 -15.36 -1.11
CA ARG A 196 18.86 -14.20 -1.30
C ARG A 196 18.46 -13.13 -0.30
N LEU A 197 19.35 -12.88 0.67
CA LEU A 197 19.23 -11.76 1.58
C LEU A 197 19.44 -10.44 0.83
N PRO A 198 18.85 -9.34 1.30
CA PRO A 198 19.14 -8.03 0.74
C PRO A 198 20.66 -7.77 0.78
N PRO A 199 21.23 -7.16 -0.27
CA PRO A 199 22.68 -6.99 -0.44
C PRO A 199 23.32 -6.07 0.62
N ILE A 200 22.51 -5.33 1.37
CA ILE A 200 22.97 -4.56 2.53
C ILE A 200 22.85 -5.48 3.74
N PRO A 201 23.94 -6.10 4.23
CA PRO A 201 23.90 -6.81 5.49
C PRO A 201 23.52 -5.82 6.57
N LEU A 202 22.36 -6.01 7.19
CA LEU A 202 22.04 -5.29 8.41
C LEU A 202 23.07 -5.69 9.46
N HIS A 203 23.66 -4.71 10.13
CA HIS A 203 24.58 -4.98 11.22
C HIS A 203 23.86 -5.88 12.25
N PRO A 204 24.47 -6.96 12.77
CA PRO A 204 23.78 -7.90 13.68
C PRO A 204 23.07 -7.24 14.86
N HIS A 205 23.61 -6.12 15.34
CA HIS A 205 22.98 -5.31 16.38
C HIS A 205 21.62 -4.72 15.97
N VAL A 206 21.50 -4.22 14.73
CA VAL A 206 20.24 -3.68 14.20
C VAL A 206 19.19 -4.78 14.10
N TRP A 207 19.60 -5.98 13.69
CA TRP A 207 18.71 -7.15 13.64
C TRP A 207 18.22 -7.54 15.04
N LYS A 208 19.12 -7.57 16.02
CA LYS A 208 18.77 -7.89 17.41
C LYS A 208 17.76 -6.90 17.98
N ILE A 209 18.02 -5.59 17.83
CA ILE A 209 17.11 -4.53 18.29
C ILE A 209 15.75 -4.63 17.59
N ALA A 210 15.75 -4.85 16.26
CA ALA A 210 14.51 -5.00 15.51
C ALA A 210 13.67 -6.19 15.99
N ILE A 211 14.30 -7.33 16.30
CA ILE A 211 13.60 -8.49 16.87
C ILE A 211 13.08 -8.18 18.29
N GLU A 212 13.89 -7.54 19.14
CA GLU A 212 13.48 -7.14 20.49
C GLU A 212 12.24 -6.23 20.43
N GLN A 213 12.26 -5.20 19.57
CA GLN A 213 11.12 -4.31 19.37
C GLN A 213 9.87 -5.06 18.89
N ILE A 214 10.00 -5.98 17.93
CA ILE A 214 8.86 -6.78 17.45
C ILE A 214 8.29 -7.64 18.60
N ASN A 215 9.16 -8.26 19.40
CA ASN A 215 8.75 -9.09 20.54
C ASN A 215 8.08 -8.26 21.66
N GLU A 216 8.47 -7.00 21.81
CA GLU A 216 7.84 -6.02 22.70
C GLU A 216 6.52 -5.45 22.13
N GLY A 217 6.10 -5.92 20.95
CA GLY A 217 4.84 -5.53 20.32
C GLY A 217 4.94 -4.30 19.41
N ALA A 218 6.16 -3.85 19.08
CA ALA A 218 6.32 -2.80 18.07
C ALA A 218 5.84 -3.30 16.71
N SER A 219 5.08 -2.45 16.01
CA SER A 219 4.71 -2.72 14.62
C SER A 219 5.96 -2.68 13.72
N ILE A 220 5.97 -3.47 12.63
CA ILE A 220 7.05 -3.44 11.63
C ILE A 220 7.26 -2.00 11.09
N ALA A 221 6.18 -1.24 10.93
CA ALA A 221 6.24 0.17 10.52
C ALA A 221 6.98 1.05 11.55
N ALA A 222 6.82 0.79 12.85
CA ALA A 222 7.55 1.50 13.90
C ALA A 222 9.06 1.19 13.84
N VAL A 223 9.41 -0.10 13.66
CA VAL A 223 10.80 -0.58 13.54
C VAL A 223 11.49 -0.02 12.29
N GLN A 224 10.76 0.10 11.18
CA GLN A 224 11.27 0.64 9.92
C GLN A 224 11.29 2.17 9.89
N SER A 225 10.57 2.84 10.79
CA SER A 225 10.54 4.30 10.78
C SER A 225 11.92 4.84 11.16
N PRO A 226 12.48 5.82 10.42
CA PRO A 226 13.77 6.44 10.75
C PRO A 226 13.71 7.32 12.01
N LYS A 227 12.77 7.07 12.92
CA LYS A 227 12.53 7.88 14.11
C LYS A 227 13.35 7.35 15.27
N ASP A 228 14.63 7.68 15.26
CA ASP A 228 15.21 8.10 16.53
C ASP A 228 16.16 9.28 16.28
N PRO A 229 15.82 10.52 16.65
CA PRO A 229 16.77 11.63 16.59
C PRO A 229 18.00 11.41 17.49
N GLY A 230 18.00 10.37 18.35
CA GLY A 230 19.14 9.99 19.19
C GLY A 230 20.38 9.50 18.43
N TRP A 231 20.25 8.85 17.27
CA TRP A 231 21.43 8.34 16.55
C TRP A 231 22.24 9.46 15.84
N GLU A 232 21.63 10.62 15.59
CA GLU A 232 22.32 11.80 15.05
C GLU A 232 23.25 12.45 16.10
N LEU A 233 22.95 12.29 17.39
CA LEU A 233 23.80 12.76 18.49
C LEU A 233 25.03 11.86 18.71
N ASP A 234 24.89 10.55 18.53
CA ASP A 234 26.02 9.60 18.68
C ASP A 234 27.06 9.76 17.56
N ARG A 235 26.64 10.01 16.31
CA ARG A 235 27.58 10.35 15.21
C ARG A 235 28.33 11.65 15.44
N ARG A 236 27.71 12.63 16.10
CA ARG A 236 28.39 13.89 16.46
C ARG A 236 29.42 13.70 17.56
N LEU A 237 29.23 12.73 18.46
CA LEU A 237 30.22 12.40 19.49
C LEU A 237 31.44 11.66 18.90
N GLU A 238 31.25 10.74 17.96
CA GLU A 238 32.40 10.06 17.31
C GLU A 238 33.27 11.01 16.45
N ILE A 239 32.67 12.03 15.80
CA ILE A 239 33.42 13.01 15.01
C ILE A 239 34.29 13.92 15.90
N ILE A 240 33.88 14.20 17.14
CA ILE A 240 34.65 15.03 18.08
C ILE A 240 35.83 14.25 18.69
N ILE A 241 35.70 12.92 18.85
CA ILE A 241 36.78 12.09 19.39
C ILE A 241 37.90 11.88 18.37
N HIS A 242 37.59 11.79 17.07
CA HIS A 242 38.63 11.64 16.04
C HIS A 242 39.32 12.94 15.63
N SER A 243 38.73 14.13 15.84
CA SER A 243 39.40 15.40 15.52
C SER A 243 40.36 15.90 16.61
N SER A 244 40.52 15.15 17.72
CA SER A 244 41.28 15.60 18.90
C SER A 244 42.57 14.81 19.13
N VAL A 245 42.97 13.92 18.21
CA VAL A 245 44.20 13.09 18.32
C VAL A 245 45.21 13.44 17.22
N SER A 246 45.33 14.72 16.91
CA SER A 246 46.42 15.25 16.09
C SER A 246 46.80 16.64 16.57
N ASP A 247 47.30 16.72 17.80
CA ASP A 247 48.36 17.65 18.21
C ASP A 247 48.61 17.43 19.71
N GLY A 248 49.86 17.15 20.05
CA GLY A 248 50.33 16.68 21.37
C GLY A 248 50.12 17.62 22.56
N TYR A 249 48.87 17.94 22.88
CA TYR A 249 48.48 18.59 24.14
C TYR A 249 47.43 17.76 24.87
N VAL A 250 47.80 17.28 26.05
CA VAL A 250 46.86 16.72 27.03
C VAL A 250 46.00 17.88 27.54
N VAL A 251 44.79 18.03 26.99
CA VAL A 251 43.76 18.90 27.59
C VAL A 251 42.95 18.03 28.54
N ALA A 252 42.99 18.36 29.84
CA ALA A 252 42.10 17.76 30.83
C ALA A 252 40.65 18.12 30.48
N ALA A 253 39.87 17.13 30.03
CA ALA A 253 38.44 17.29 29.84
C ALA A 253 37.76 17.32 31.22
N SER A 254 37.33 18.51 31.64
CA SER A 254 36.40 18.64 32.77
C SER A 254 35.02 18.17 32.33
N PHE A 255 34.61 17.02 32.84
CA PHE A 255 33.25 16.51 32.68
C PHE A 255 32.29 17.40 33.47
N ILE A 256 31.50 18.21 32.78
CA ILE A 256 30.28 18.78 33.37
C ILE A 256 29.20 17.71 33.20
N THR A 257 28.95 16.96 34.26
CA THR A 257 27.76 16.10 34.34
C THR A 257 26.53 17.00 34.51
N PRO A 258 25.49 16.87 33.67
CA PRO A 258 24.23 17.51 33.98
C PRO A 258 23.59 16.78 35.18
N THR A 259 23.34 17.54 36.24
CA THR A 259 22.57 17.12 37.41
C THR A 259 21.14 16.82 36.97
N VAL A 260 20.84 15.57 36.68
CA VAL A 260 19.46 15.09 36.52
C VAL A 260 18.87 14.91 37.91
N GLN A 261 17.90 15.77 38.24
CA GLN A 261 17.06 15.67 39.41
C GLN A 261 16.18 14.41 39.26
N ARG A 262 16.59 13.31 39.90
CA ARG A 262 15.79 12.08 40.01
C ARG A 262 14.72 12.28 41.07
N ASP A 263 13.47 12.31 40.62
CA ASP A 263 12.33 12.08 41.50
C ASP A 263 12.37 10.63 42.02
N SER A 264 12.24 10.52 43.33
CA SER A 264 12.24 9.28 44.10
C SER A 264 11.07 8.39 43.71
N ILE A 265 11.34 7.29 43.00
CA ILE A 265 10.44 6.15 42.93
C ILE A 265 11.01 5.00 43.77
N ARG A 266 10.15 4.61 44.71
CA ARG A 266 10.31 3.65 45.79
C ARG A 266 10.66 2.26 45.26
N THR A 267 11.65 1.64 45.90
CA THR A 267 12.06 0.25 45.71
C THR A 267 11.05 -0.73 46.28
N SER A 268 10.75 -1.79 45.53
CA SER A 268 10.39 -3.11 46.08
C SER A 268 11.25 -4.15 45.38
N SER A 269 12.12 -4.77 46.16
CA SER A 269 13.01 -5.88 45.83
C SER A 269 12.23 -7.16 45.58
N GLU A 270 12.48 -7.83 44.46
CA GLU A 270 12.28 -9.28 44.35
C GLU A 270 13.48 -9.90 43.63
N GLU A 271 14.04 -10.92 44.28
CA GLU A 271 15.20 -11.71 43.87
C GLU A 271 14.94 -12.44 42.55
N TYR A 272 15.89 -12.35 41.60
CA TYR A 272 15.97 -13.33 40.53
C TYR A 272 17.38 -13.91 40.44
N ARG A 273 17.44 -15.23 40.61
CA ARG A 273 18.66 -16.03 40.70
C ARG A 273 19.36 -16.15 39.35
N ASP A 274 20.66 -15.96 39.42
CA ASP A 274 21.66 -16.25 38.41
C ASP A 274 21.60 -17.72 37.95
N SER A 275 21.60 -17.93 36.63
CA SER A 275 21.80 -19.24 36.00
C SER A 275 22.72 -19.04 34.80
N ARG A 276 24.02 -19.15 35.07
CA ARG A 276 25.05 -19.33 34.04
C ARG A 276 24.77 -20.62 33.26
N VAL A 277 24.57 -20.49 31.96
CA VAL A 277 24.67 -21.59 31.00
C VAL A 277 26.03 -21.45 30.29
N GLU A 278 26.93 -22.39 30.55
CA GLU A 278 28.14 -22.60 29.76
C GLU A 278 27.77 -23.21 28.41
N ILE A 279 28.13 -22.54 27.32
CA ILE A 279 28.05 -23.12 25.97
C ILE A 279 29.46 -23.56 25.59
N GLN A 280 29.71 -24.87 25.67
CA GLN A 280 30.87 -25.51 25.05
C GLN A 280 30.67 -25.60 23.54
N THR A 281 31.56 -24.98 22.80
CA THR A 281 31.72 -25.15 21.35
C THR A 281 32.54 -26.41 21.07
N PHE A 282 31.96 -27.36 20.36
CA PHE A 282 32.69 -28.43 19.67
C PHE A 282 32.55 -28.23 18.16
N PHE A 283 33.68 -28.00 17.48
CA PHE A 283 33.83 -28.17 16.05
C PHE A 283 34.80 -29.33 15.81
N THR A 284 34.33 -30.34 15.09
CA THR A 284 35.13 -31.27 14.28
C THR A 284 34.35 -31.55 13.00
#